data_AF-A0A235EZZ5-F1
#
_entry.id   AF-A0A235EZZ5-F1
#
_cell.length_a   1.000
_cell.length_b   1.000
_cell.length_c   1.000
_cell.angle_alpha   90.00
_cell.angle_beta   90.00
_cell.angle_gamma   90.00
#
_symmetry.space_group_name_H-M   'P 1'
#
loop_
_entity.id
_entity.type
_entity.pdbx_description
1 polymer ?
#
loop_
_entity_poly.entity_id
_entity_poly.type
_entity_poly.pdbx_seq_one_letter_code
_entity_poly.pdbx_strand_id
1 'polypeptide(L)'
;MRRETAYKLAGRHHDHPAPGTGIEKERDIRFKALPPGQVERAWLALRVLKDLHVERTQDPLCLRVRYSVLDYSLETLEDALREAGYALDNALYSKLVRALVYFCEETQRHNLISPERLIKQSHEVYIQAWDQHAHGDHDDTPVDLREYK
;
A
#
# COMPACT_ATOMS: atom_id res chain seq x y z
N MET A 1 -3.52 30.32 13.65
CA MET A 1 -2.08 29.98 13.80
C MET A 1 -1.89 28.51 13.41
N ARG A 2 -1.44 28.23 12.18
CA ARG A 2 -1.07 26.85 11.81
C ARG A 2 0.20 26.53 12.58
N ARG A 3 0.14 25.57 13.51
CA ARG A 3 1.33 25.04 14.17
C ARG A 3 2.15 24.35 13.08
N GLU A 4 3.14 25.05 12.56
CA GLU A 4 4.18 24.39 11.77
C GLU A 4 4.79 23.34 12.67
N THR A 5 4.68 22.09 12.24
CA THR A 5 5.23 21.00 13.01
C THR A 5 6.76 21.14 13.01
N ALA A 6 7.40 20.74 14.11
CA ALA A 6 8.86 20.87 14.30
C ALA A 6 9.69 20.27 13.13
N TYR A 7 9.08 19.42 12.31
CA TYR A 7 9.59 18.87 11.05
C TYR A 7 10.08 19.93 10.05
N LYS A 8 9.41 21.09 9.89
CA LYS A 8 9.84 22.12 8.93
C LYS A 8 11.08 22.90 9.37
N LEU A 9 11.32 23.03 10.69
CA LEU A 9 12.45 23.79 11.23
C LEU A 9 13.80 23.09 11.06
N ALA A 10 13.81 21.76 10.87
CA ALA A 10 15.04 20.98 10.80
C ALA A 10 15.72 20.95 9.42
N GLY A 11 15.15 21.64 8.40
CA GLY A 11 15.81 21.87 7.11
C GLY A 11 16.12 20.63 6.26
N ARG A 12 15.59 19.44 6.61
CA ARG A 12 15.81 18.21 5.84
C ARG A 12 14.66 18.00 4.86
N HIS A 13 14.99 17.91 3.57
CA HIS A 13 14.07 17.41 2.55
C HIS A 13 13.81 15.92 2.80
N HIS A 14 12.57 15.56 3.11
CA HIS A 14 12.12 14.18 3.28
C HIS A 14 11.34 13.75 2.04
N ASP A 15 12.01 13.69 0.90
CA ASP A 15 11.43 13.18 -0.36
C ASP A 15 11.83 11.72 -0.60
N HIS A 16 11.82 10.90 0.47
CA HIS A 16 12.00 9.47 0.35
C HIS A 16 10.63 8.79 0.53
N PRO A 17 9.98 8.34 -0.57
CA PRO A 17 8.79 7.52 -0.43
C PRO A 17 9.17 6.27 0.37
N ALA A 18 8.40 5.95 1.41
CA ALA A 18 8.61 4.74 2.18
C ALA A 18 8.58 3.52 1.23
N PRO A 19 9.56 2.59 1.28
CA PRO A 19 9.54 1.40 0.45
C PRO A 19 8.33 0.53 0.83
N GLY A 20 7.27 0.64 0.04
CA GLY A 20 6.03 -0.11 0.22
C GLY A 20 6.07 -1.45 -0.49
N THR A 21 5.67 -2.52 0.18
CA THR A 21 5.38 -3.80 -0.48
C THR A 21 3.92 -3.87 -0.91
N GLY A 22 3.63 -4.63 -1.96
CA GLY A 22 2.26 -4.83 -2.45
C GLY A 22 1.57 -3.54 -2.88
N ILE A 23 2.28 -2.64 -3.57
CA ILE A 23 1.71 -1.41 -4.13
C ILE A 23 0.72 -1.73 -5.25
N GLU A 24 1.08 -2.68 -6.12
CA GLU A 24 0.21 -3.18 -7.19
C GLU A 24 -0.93 -4.02 -6.60
N LYS A 25 -2.15 -3.70 -6.99
CA LYS A 25 -3.39 -4.39 -6.60
C LYS A 25 -4.06 -4.99 -7.83
N GLU A 26 -4.61 -6.18 -7.67
CA GLU A 26 -5.53 -6.80 -8.62
C GLU A 26 -6.89 -6.99 -7.92
N ARG A 27 -7.96 -6.45 -8.50
CA ARG A 27 -9.32 -6.51 -7.93
C ARG A 27 -10.36 -6.82 -9.00
N ASP A 28 -11.43 -7.48 -8.58
CA ASP A 28 -12.59 -7.78 -9.41
C ASP A 28 -13.74 -6.82 -9.06
N ILE A 29 -14.22 -6.06 -10.04
CA ILE A 29 -15.40 -5.21 -9.95
C ILE A 29 -16.59 -5.99 -10.52
N ARG A 30 -17.54 -6.34 -9.65
CA ARG A 30 -18.75 -7.08 -10.01
C ARG A 30 -19.95 -6.15 -10.22
N PHE A 31 -20.67 -6.40 -11.29
CA PHE A 31 -21.85 -5.66 -11.73
C PHE A 31 -23.12 -6.48 -11.50
N LYS A 32 -24.27 -5.81 -11.43
CA LYS A 32 -25.57 -6.47 -11.55
C LYS A 32 -25.83 -6.87 -13.01
N ALA A 33 -26.77 -7.80 -13.21
CA ALA A 33 -27.19 -8.16 -14.57
C ALA A 33 -27.90 -7.01 -15.32
N LEU A 34 -28.49 -6.07 -14.57
CA LEU A 34 -29.19 -4.90 -15.12
C LEU A 34 -28.53 -3.60 -14.63
N PRO A 35 -28.45 -2.55 -15.48
CA PRO A 35 -28.94 -2.49 -16.86
C PRO A 35 -28.04 -3.26 -17.86
N PRO A 36 -28.59 -3.74 -19.00
CA PRO A 36 -27.83 -4.48 -20.00
C PRO A 36 -26.74 -3.63 -20.64
N GLY A 37 -25.62 -4.25 -21.01
CA GLY A 37 -24.48 -3.58 -21.65
C GLY A 37 -23.66 -2.67 -20.72
N GLN A 38 -23.98 -2.62 -19.41
CA GLN A 38 -23.27 -1.75 -18.48
C GLN A 38 -21.79 -2.13 -18.32
N VAL A 39 -21.47 -3.42 -18.37
CA VAL A 39 -20.09 -3.92 -18.22
C VAL A 39 -19.22 -3.45 -19.38
N GLU A 40 -19.74 -3.53 -20.61
CA GLU A 40 -19.05 -3.05 -21.81
C GLU A 40 -18.79 -1.55 -21.75
N ARG A 41 -19.80 -0.77 -21.33
CA ARG A 41 -19.69 0.67 -21.14
C ARG A 41 -18.69 1.03 -20.04
N ALA A 42 -18.72 0.32 -18.91
CA ALA A 42 -17.78 0.51 -17.81
C ALA A 42 -16.35 0.18 -18.24
N TRP A 43 -16.15 -0.90 -18.99
CA TRP A 43 -14.84 -1.26 -19.55
C TRP A 43 -14.29 -0.17 -20.47
N LEU A 44 -15.13 0.39 -21.35
CA LEU A 44 -14.75 1.51 -22.21
C LEU A 44 -14.44 2.79 -21.43
N ALA A 45 -15.13 3.04 -20.32
CA ALA A 45 -14.87 4.21 -19.48
C ALA A 45 -13.55 4.06 -18.69
N LEU A 46 -13.33 2.89 -18.08
CA LEU A 46 -12.16 2.65 -17.22
C LEU A 46 -10.84 2.57 -18.02
N ARG A 47 -10.85 2.02 -19.24
CA ARG A 47 -9.63 1.88 -20.07
C ARG A 47 -9.00 3.21 -20.52
N VAL A 48 -9.69 4.33 -20.33
CA VAL A 48 -9.18 5.67 -20.65
C VAL A 48 -8.38 6.25 -19.48
N LEU A 49 -8.54 5.69 -18.28
CA LEU A 49 -7.79 6.11 -17.09
C LEU A 49 -6.32 5.71 -17.25
N LYS A 50 -5.44 6.67 -16.96
CA LYS A 50 -3.98 6.50 -17.07
C LYS A 50 -3.51 5.47 -16.04
N ASP A 51 -2.61 4.57 -16.44
CA ASP A 51 -1.98 3.58 -15.54
C ASP A 51 -2.97 2.62 -14.84
N LEU A 52 -4.19 2.48 -15.37
CA LEU A 52 -5.18 1.48 -14.94
C LEU A 52 -5.30 0.40 -16.01
N HIS A 53 -4.98 -0.84 -15.65
CA HIS A 53 -5.19 -1.99 -16.54
C HIS A 53 -6.55 -2.62 -16.28
N VAL A 54 -7.34 -2.85 -17.33
CA VAL A 54 -8.69 -3.41 -17.22
C VAL A 54 -8.84 -4.61 -18.16
N GLU A 55 -9.14 -5.76 -17.60
CA GLU A 55 -9.31 -7.03 -18.29
C GLU A 55 -10.75 -7.56 -18.11
N ARG A 56 -11.28 -8.20 -19.14
CA ARG A 56 -12.53 -8.96 -19.04
C ARG A 56 -12.22 -10.31 -18.44
N THR A 57 -13.09 -10.76 -17.53
CA THR A 57 -12.96 -12.10 -16.93
C THR A 57 -13.82 -13.12 -17.66
N GLN A 58 -13.79 -14.38 -17.23
CA GLN A 58 -14.70 -15.42 -17.71
C GLN A 58 -16.16 -15.15 -17.26
N ASP A 59 -16.35 -14.39 -16.18
CA ASP A 59 -17.67 -13.94 -15.73
C ASP A 59 -18.08 -12.68 -16.50
N PRO A 60 -19.18 -12.72 -17.28
CA PRO A 60 -19.63 -11.57 -18.09
C PRO A 60 -20.08 -10.37 -17.26
N LEU A 61 -20.30 -10.53 -15.95
CA LEU A 61 -20.68 -9.45 -15.03
C LEU A 61 -19.50 -8.94 -14.19
N CYS A 62 -18.27 -9.29 -14.57
CA CYS A 62 -17.08 -8.95 -13.81
C CYS A 62 -15.96 -8.38 -14.68
N LEU A 63 -15.39 -7.26 -14.23
CA LEU A 63 -14.16 -6.69 -14.79
C LEU A 63 -13.04 -6.82 -13.76
N ARG A 64 -11.87 -7.21 -14.24
CA ARG A 64 -10.64 -7.23 -13.44
C ARG A 64 -9.86 -5.96 -13.68
N VAL A 65 -9.44 -5.32 -12.60
CA VAL A 65 -8.63 -4.10 -12.63
C VAL A 65 -7.30 -4.36 -11.95
N ARG A 66 -6.21 -3.85 -12.54
CA ARG A 66 -4.90 -3.76 -11.89
C ARG A 66 -4.44 -2.31 -11.84
N TYR A 67 -3.99 -1.88 -10.67
CA TYR A 67 -3.54 -0.52 -10.42
C TYR A 67 -2.56 -0.45 -9.25
N SER A 68 -1.78 0.62 -9.22
CA SER A 68 -1.00 1.01 -8.04
C SER A 68 -1.92 1.69 -7.01
N VAL A 69 -1.83 1.26 -5.74
CA VAL A 69 -2.60 1.85 -4.62
C VAL A 69 -2.25 3.31 -4.32
N LEU A 70 -1.15 3.81 -4.90
CA LEU A 70 -0.78 5.23 -4.81
C LEU A 70 -1.62 6.10 -5.75
N ASP A 71 -2.08 5.53 -6.87
CA ASP A 71 -2.81 6.23 -7.93
C ASP A 71 -4.32 6.04 -7.81
N TYR A 72 -4.76 4.82 -7.47
CA TYR A 72 -6.17 4.45 -7.37
C TYR A 72 -6.47 3.59 -6.13
N SER A 73 -7.73 3.54 -5.73
CA SER A 73 -8.26 2.55 -4.78
C SER A 73 -9.51 1.88 -5.34
N LEU A 74 -9.86 0.68 -4.87
CA LEU A 74 -11.10 0.03 -5.31
C LEU A 74 -12.32 0.89 -4.99
N GLU A 75 -12.31 1.56 -3.84
CA GLU A 75 -13.39 2.44 -3.39
C GLU A 75 -13.62 3.59 -4.36
N THR A 76 -12.56 4.32 -4.71
CA THR A 76 -12.65 5.48 -5.62
C THR A 76 -13.11 5.09 -7.03
N LEU A 77 -12.63 3.94 -7.53
CA LEU A 77 -13.08 3.41 -8.83
C LEU A 77 -14.56 3.01 -8.79
N GLU A 78 -15.00 2.30 -7.76
CA GLU A 78 -16.39 1.88 -7.64
C GLU A 78 -17.34 3.04 -7.36
N ASP A 79 -16.93 4.07 -6.63
CA ASP A 79 -17.72 5.27 -6.41
C ASP A 79 -17.89 6.08 -7.68
N ALA A 80 -16.82 6.29 -8.45
CA ALA A 80 -16.90 6.94 -9.76
C ALA A 80 -17.85 6.18 -10.72
N LEU A 81 -17.84 4.84 -10.67
CA LEU A 81 -18.80 4.03 -11.43
C LEU A 81 -20.23 4.22 -10.93
N ARG A 82 -20.46 4.23 -9.61
CA ARG A 82 -21.81 4.47 -9.04
C ARG A 82 -22.33 5.86 -9.42
N GLU A 83 -21.49 6.89 -9.32
CA GLU A 83 -21.81 8.27 -9.70
C GLU A 83 -22.14 8.39 -11.19
N ALA A 84 -21.44 7.63 -12.05
CA ALA A 84 -21.74 7.54 -13.48
C ALA A 84 -22.99 6.68 -13.81
N GLY A 85 -23.68 6.14 -12.81
CA GLY A 85 -24.94 5.40 -12.97
C GLY A 85 -24.78 3.89 -13.22
N TYR A 86 -23.59 3.31 -13.01
CA TYR A 86 -23.39 1.87 -13.10
C TYR A 86 -23.94 1.16 -11.86
N ALA A 87 -24.57 0.00 -12.07
CA ALA A 87 -25.17 -0.79 -11.01
C ALA A 87 -24.23 -1.92 -10.59
N LEU A 88 -23.48 -1.69 -9.51
CA LEU A 88 -22.57 -2.68 -8.94
C LEU A 88 -23.31 -3.74 -8.11
N ASP A 89 -22.74 -4.93 -8.02
CA ASP A 89 -23.28 -6.00 -7.16
C ASP A 89 -23.40 -5.51 -5.71
N ASN A 90 -24.47 -5.90 -5.02
CA ASN A 90 -24.79 -5.39 -3.69
C ASN A 90 -25.13 -6.50 -2.70
N ALA A 91 -24.77 -7.75 -3.01
CA ALA A 91 -24.88 -8.87 -2.09
C ALA A 91 -24.10 -8.59 -0.79
N LEU A 92 -24.60 -9.12 0.34
CA LEU A 92 -23.98 -8.91 1.65
C LEU A 92 -22.50 -9.34 1.66
N TYR A 93 -22.21 -10.50 1.06
CA TYR A 93 -20.85 -10.99 0.93
C TYR A 93 -19.94 -9.99 0.19
N SER A 94 -20.39 -9.49 -0.96
CA SER A 94 -19.64 -8.51 -1.77
C SER A 94 -19.40 -7.20 -1.01
N LYS A 95 -20.37 -6.75 -0.21
CA LYS A 95 -20.20 -5.58 0.66
C LYS A 95 -19.13 -5.78 1.72
N LEU A 96 -19.11 -6.95 2.37
CA LEU A 96 -18.12 -7.25 3.42
C LEU A 96 -16.71 -7.34 2.83
N VAL A 97 -16.55 -8.01 1.69
CA VAL A 97 -15.26 -8.08 0.98
C VAL A 97 -14.79 -6.68 0.58
N ARG A 98 -15.67 -5.85 0.02
CA ARG A 98 -15.36 -4.46 -0.33
C ARG A 98 -14.92 -3.65 0.88
N ALA A 99 -15.68 -3.69 1.98
CA ALA A 99 -15.35 -2.94 3.18
C ALA A 99 -13.95 -3.29 3.72
N LEU A 100 -13.58 -4.58 3.70
CA LEU A 100 -12.23 -5.00 4.08
C LEU A 100 -11.17 -4.47 3.11
N VAL A 101 -11.42 -4.56 1.80
CA VAL A 101 -10.50 -4.05 0.79
C VAL A 101 -10.29 -2.54 0.92
N TYR A 102 -11.37 -1.79 1.06
CA TYR A 102 -11.33 -0.33 1.20
C TYR A 102 -10.51 0.07 2.42
N PHE A 103 -10.78 -0.55 3.57
CA PHE A 103 -10.04 -0.29 4.80
C PHE A 103 -8.54 -0.60 4.66
N CYS A 104 -8.20 -1.75 4.07
CA CYS A 104 -6.82 -2.17 3.87
C CYS A 104 -6.06 -1.23 2.92
N GLU A 105 -6.68 -0.86 1.80
CA GLU A 105 -6.07 0.02 0.80
C GLU A 105 -5.91 1.44 1.33
N GLU A 106 -6.92 1.99 2.01
CA GLU A 106 -6.82 3.32 2.62
C GLU A 106 -5.75 3.35 3.72
N THR A 107 -5.69 2.31 4.57
CA THR A 107 -4.66 2.21 5.60
C THR A 107 -3.26 2.11 4.99
N GLN A 108 -3.09 1.30 3.94
CA GLN A 108 -1.81 1.19 3.24
C GLN A 108 -1.41 2.52 2.63
N ARG A 109 -2.32 3.19 1.91
CA ARG A 109 -2.08 4.47 1.27
C ARG A 109 -1.71 5.54 2.30
N HIS A 110 -2.44 5.58 3.41
CA HIS A 110 -2.14 6.47 4.53
C HIS A 110 -0.72 6.24 5.08
N ASN A 111 -0.31 4.98 5.25
CA ASN A 111 1.03 4.64 5.74
C ASN A 111 2.14 4.96 4.72
N LEU A 112 1.88 4.80 3.42
CA LEU A 112 2.85 5.10 2.35
C LEU A 112 3.05 6.62 2.16
N ILE A 113 1.99 7.41 2.33
CA ILE A 113 2.05 8.88 2.23
C ILE A 113 2.56 9.51 3.52
N SER A 114 2.40 8.83 4.66
CA SER A 114 2.83 9.35 5.95
C SER A 114 4.34 9.56 5.95
N PRO A 115 4.82 10.77 6.33
CA PRO A 115 6.24 11.03 6.42
C PRO A 115 6.87 10.08 7.44
N GLU A 116 8.04 9.53 7.13
CA GLU A 116 8.79 8.73 8.09
C GLU A 116 8.89 9.49 9.40
N ARG A 117 8.46 8.86 10.50
CA ARG A 117 8.72 9.40 11.83
C ARG A 117 10.24 9.51 11.95
N LEU A 118 10.72 10.69 12.36
CA LEU A 118 12.07 10.82 12.90
C LEU A 118 12.18 9.90 14.12
N ILE A 119 12.56 8.66 13.89
CA ILE A 119 13.14 7.84 14.94
C ILE A 119 14.46 8.56 15.23
N LYS A 120 14.66 8.97 16.48
CA LYS A 120 16.00 9.42 16.91
C LYS A 120 16.97 8.34 16.40
N GLN A 121 18.12 8.71 15.83
CA GLN A 121 19.15 7.73 15.45
C GLN A 121 19.80 7.07 16.69
N SER A 122 19.00 6.73 17.72
CA SER A 122 19.39 5.94 18.86
C SER A 122 19.75 4.51 18.48
N HIS A 123 19.52 4.09 17.23
CA HIS A 123 20.03 2.82 16.72
C HIS A 123 21.55 2.75 16.89
N GLU A 124 22.29 3.84 16.69
CA GLU A 124 23.74 3.88 16.96
C GLU A 124 24.05 3.63 18.43
N VAL A 125 23.25 4.18 19.34
CA VAL A 125 23.38 3.94 20.79
C VAL A 125 23.08 2.49 21.14
N TYR A 126 22.06 1.88 20.52
CA TYR A 126 21.75 0.46 20.71
C TYR A 126 22.81 -0.46 20.09
N ILE A 127 23.39 -0.11 18.94
CA ILE A 127 24.50 -0.82 18.30
C ILE A 127 25.74 -0.75 19.21
N GLN A 128 26.09 0.44 19.70
CA GLN A 128 27.20 0.63 20.65
C GLN A 128 26.98 -0.14 21.95
N ALA A 129 25.77 -0.08 22.51
CA ALA A 129 25.44 -0.82 23.72
C ALA A 129 25.53 -2.33 23.46
N TRP A 130 25.02 -2.83 22.34
CA TRP A 130 25.10 -4.23 21.95
C TRP A 130 26.55 -4.69 21.76
N ASP A 131 27.38 -3.92 21.06
CA ASP A 131 28.81 -4.21 20.84
C ASP A 131 29.61 -4.32 22.15
N GLN A 132 29.22 -3.55 23.16
CA GLN A 132 29.83 -3.57 24.49
C GLN A 132 29.30 -4.69 25.41
N HIS A 133 28.27 -5.44 25.01
CA HIS A 133 27.83 -6.61 25.76
C HIS A 133 28.76 -7.80 25.48
N ALA A 134 29.15 -8.50 26.54
CA ALA A 134 29.93 -9.74 26.40
C ALA A 134 29.07 -10.81 25.72
N HIS A 135 29.24 -10.98 24.42
CA HIS A 135 28.66 -12.08 23.66
C HIS A 135 29.50 -13.33 23.94
N GLY A 136 28.87 -14.45 24.31
CA GLY A 136 29.57 -15.69 24.63
C GLY A 136 30.30 -16.35 23.45
N ASP A 137 30.22 -15.77 22.26
CA ASP A 137 30.91 -16.18 21.04
C ASP A 137 32.11 -15.29 20.67
N HIS A 138 32.38 -14.24 21.45
CA HIS A 138 33.52 -13.36 21.22
C HIS A 138 34.79 -13.99 21.82
N ASP A 139 35.57 -14.65 20.98
CA ASP A 139 36.90 -15.12 21.34
C ASP A 139 37.92 -13.98 21.21
N ASP A 140 38.12 -13.27 22.32
CA ASP A 140 39.13 -12.21 22.46
C ASP A 140 40.57 -12.74 22.42
N THR A 141 40.79 -14.06 22.31
CA THR A 141 42.13 -14.63 22.28
C THR A 141 42.88 -14.08 21.05
N PRO A 142 44.00 -13.34 21.27
CA PRO A 142 44.85 -12.85 20.20
C PRO A 142 45.26 -14.00 19.28
N VAL A 143 45.35 -13.73 17.98
CA VAL A 143 45.64 -14.76 16.96
C VAL A 143 46.89 -15.56 17.32
N ASP A 144 47.94 -14.88 17.79
CA ASP A 144 49.22 -15.46 18.19
C ASP A 144 49.13 -16.44 19.38
N LEU A 145 48.05 -16.38 20.15
CA LEU A 145 47.79 -17.23 21.32
C LEU A 145 46.78 -18.34 21.05
N ARG A 146 46.10 -18.36 19.89
CA ARG A 146 45.14 -19.42 19.54
C ARG A 146 45.80 -20.75 19.20
N GLU A 147 47.03 -20.72 18.71
CA GLU A 147 47.77 -21.91 18.25
C GLU A 147 48.47 -22.67 19.38
N TYR A 148 48.57 -22.08 20.57
CA TYR A 148 49.12 -22.71 21.77
C TYR A 148 48.00 -23.39 22.58
N LYS A 149 47.46 -24.51 22.08
CA LYS A 149 46.56 -25.41 22.82
C LYS A 149 47.13 -26.82 22.89
#